data_AF-A0A392VTK8-F1
#
_entry.id   AF-A0A392VTK8-F1
#
_cell.length_a   1.000
_cell.length_b   1.000
_cell.length_c   1.000
_cell.angle_alpha   90.00
_cell.angle_beta   90.00
_cell.angle_gamma   90.00
#
_symmetry.space_group_name_H-M   'P 1'
#
loop_
_entity.id
_entity.type
_entity.pdbx_description
1 polymer ?
#
loop_
_entity_poly.entity_id
_entity_poly.type
_entity_poly.pdbx_seq_one_letter_code
_entity_poly.pdbx_strand_id
1 'polypeptide(L)' 'PQLLNTKQVKESVKESAELFAVFASQRLESKVKVEELPVVSEFPDVFPGDVSDVPPEREVEFTIDLVPG' A
#
# COMPACT_ATOMS: atom_id res chain seq x y z
N PRO A 1 -35.82 -7.79 5.34
CA PRO A 1 -34.44 -7.85 5.87
C PRO A 1 -34.45 -8.12 7.39
N GLN A 2 -33.73 -9.15 7.85
CA GLN A 2 -33.57 -9.39 9.29
C GLN A 2 -32.53 -8.41 9.83
N LEU A 3 -32.87 -7.70 10.91
CA LEU A 3 -31.94 -6.81 11.61
C LEU A 3 -31.16 -7.62 12.66
N LEU A 4 -29.85 -7.53 12.61
CA LEU A 4 -28.97 -8.17 13.60
C LEU A 4 -28.94 -7.36 14.90
N ASN A 5 -28.86 -8.05 16.04
CA ASN A 5 -28.65 -7.37 17.32
C ASN A 5 -27.17 -7.00 17.52
N THR A 6 -26.91 -6.15 18.51
CA THR A 6 -25.57 -5.65 18.83
C THR A 6 -24.56 -6.73 19.20
N LYS A 7 -24.99 -7.82 19.85
CA LYS A 7 -24.14 -8.96 20.20
C LYS A 7 -23.70 -9.71 18.94
N GLN A 8 -24.63 -9.98 18.03
CA GLN A 8 -24.36 -10.69 16.78
C GLN A 8 -23.46 -9.87 15.83
N VAL A 9 -23.66 -8.55 15.77
CA VAL A 9 -22.76 -7.66 15.01
C VAL A 9 -21.34 -7.74 15.57
N LYS A 10 -21.18 -7.64 16.90
CA LYS A 10 -19.85 -7.69 17.53
C LYS A 10 -19.14 -9.03 17.30
N GLU A 11 -19.88 -10.13 17.37
CA GLU A 11 -19.36 -11.48 17.12
C GLU A 11 -18.91 -11.65 15.67
N SER A 12 -19.74 -11.23 14.71
CA SER A 12 -19.38 -11.27 13.28
C SER A 12 -18.17 -10.39 12.95
N VAL A 13 -18.07 -9.19 13.55
CA VAL A 13 -16.88 -8.34 13.38
C VAL A 13 -15.64 -9.02 13.93
N LYS A 14 -15.73 -9.63 15.12
CA LYS A 14 -14.60 -10.35 15.73
C LYS A 14 -14.14 -11.52 14.85
N GLU A 15 -15.06 -12.36 14.40
CA GLU A 15 -14.76 -13.48 13.51
C GLU A 15 -14.14 -13.00 12.19
N SER A 16 -14.67 -11.93 11.60
CA SER A 16 -14.12 -11.35 10.38
C SER A 16 -12.70 -10.79 10.57
N ALA A 17 -12.40 -10.21 11.73
CA ALA A 17 -11.07 -9.71 12.06
C ALA A 17 -10.05 -10.84 12.24
N GLU A 18 -10.46 -11.94 12.89
CA GLU A 18 -9.64 -13.15 13.04
C GLU A 18 -9.36 -13.80 11.68
N LEU A 19 -10.39 -13.96 10.84
CA LEU A 19 -10.22 -14.49 9.49
C LEU A 19 -9.30 -13.62 8.64
N PHE A 20 -9.45 -12.29 8.72
CA PHE A 20 -8.57 -11.35 8.04
C PHE A 20 -7.12 -11.49 8.52
N ALA A 21 -6.89 -11.60 9.83
CA ALA A 21 -5.55 -11.77 10.38
C ALA A 21 -4.89 -13.07 9.89
N VAL A 22 -5.61 -14.19 9.87
CA VAL A 22 -5.10 -15.48 9.34
C VAL A 22 -4.75 -15.35 7.86
N PHE A 23 -5.63 -14.74 7.07
CA PHE A 23 -5.44 -14.56 5.64
C PHE A 23 -4.28 -13.60 5.31
N ALA A 24 -4.16 -12.51 6.06
CA ALA A 24 -3.04 -11.56 5.93
C ALA A 24 -1.71 -12.22 6.31
N SER A 25 -1.66 -13.02 7.38
CA SER A 25 -0.47 -13.80 7.75
C SER A 25 -0.07 -14.80 6.67
N GLN A 26 -1.03 -15.53 6.10
CA GLN A 26 -0.78 -16.44 4.99
C GLN A 26 -0.27 -15.71 3.75
N ARG A 27 -0.77 -14.49 3.48
CA ARG A 27 -0.27 -13.63 2.40
C ARG A 27 1.10 -13.04 2.68
N LEU A 28 1.44 -12.80 3.94
CA LEU A 28 2.76 -12.31 4.34
C LEU A 28 3.81 -13.41 4.20
N GLU A 29 3.43 -14.66 4.53
CA GLU A 29 4.25 -15.85 4.32
C GLU A 29 4.41 -16.19 2.83
N SER A 30 3.34 -16.01 2.04
CA SER A 30 3.46 -15.96 0.58
C SER A 30 4.07 -14.62 0.18
N LYS A 31 5.37 -14.44 0.43
CA LYS A 31 6.13 -13.27 -0.01
C LYS A 31 6.02 -13.16 -1.54
N VAL A 32 4.96 -12.51 -2.01
CA VAL A 32 4.80 -12.11 -3.40
C VAL A 32 5.96 -11.18 -3.62
N LYS A 33 6.93 -11.68 -4.38
CA LYS A 33 8.09 -10.90 -4.78
C LYS A 33 7.53 -9.68 -5.49
N VAL A 34 7.98 -8.49 -5.10
CA VAL A 34 7.51 -7.24 -5.72
C VAL A 34 7.78 -7.29 -7.22
N GLU A 35 8.84 -8.02 -7.60
CA GLU A 35 9.24 -8.38 -8.95
C GLU A 35 8.20 -9.20 -9.74
N GLU A 36 7.25 -9.86 -9.07
CA GLU A 36 6.15 -10.63 -9.68
C GLU A 36 4.89 -9.77 -9.95
N LEU A 37 4.86 -8.52 -9.47
CA LEU A 37 3.78 -7.61 -9.80
C LEU A 37 3.90 -7.19 -11.27
N PRO A 38 2.82 -7.27 -12.09
CA PRO A 38 2.88 -6.97 -13.53
C PRO A 38 3.52 -5.62 -13.83
N VAL A 39 3.09 -4.59 -13.09
CA VAL A 39 3.64 -3.23 -13.20
C VAL A 39 5.14 -3.17 -12.90
N VAL A 40 5.68 -3.97 -11.98
CA VAL A 40 7.12 -3.96 -11.67
C VAL A 40 7.89 -4.75 -12.72
N SER A 41 7.33 -5.87 -13.20
CA SER A 41 7.94 -6.70 -14.24
C SER A 41 8.08 -6.00 -15.59
N GLU A 42 7.23 -5.00 -15.88
CA GLU A 42 7.32 -4.15 -17.06
C GLU A 42 8.47 -3.13 -16.99
N PHE A 43 8.97 -2.83 -15.77
CA PHE A 43 10.02 -1.85 -15.52
C PHE A 43 11.14 -2.40 -14.61
N PRO A 44 11.85 -3.46 -15.01
CA PRO A 44 12.87 -4.12 -14.19
C PRO A 44 14.05 -3.20 -13.83
N ASP A 45 14.32 -2.17 -14.63
CA ASP A 45 15.42 -1.21 -14.40
C ASP A 45 15.06 -0.06 -13.44
N VAL A 46 13.76 0.15 -13.13
CA VAL A 46 13.28 1.27 -12.32
C VAL A 46 13.28 0.95 -10.82
N PHE A 47 13.23 -0.34 -10.47
CA PHE A 47 13.22 -0.82 -9.10
C PHE A 47 14.40 -1.79 -8.86
N PRO A 48 15.67 -1.31 -8.95
CA PRO A 48 16.80 -2.11 -8.50
C PRO A 48 16.59 -2.47 -7.02
N GLY A 49 16.99 -3.69 -6.61
CA GLY A 49 16.82 -4.18 -5.23
C GLY A 49 17.44 -3.28 -4.14
N ASP A 50 18.30 -2.34 -4.56
CA ASP A 50 18.84 -1.24 -3.77
C ASP A 50 18.13 0.07 -4.14
N VAL A 51 16.90 0.26 -3.65
CA VAL A 51 16.24 1.56 -3.75
C VAL A 51 16.91 2.46 -2.72
N SER A 52 17.75 3.41 -3.16
CA SER A 52 18.13 4.53 -2.30
C SER A 52 16.84 5.23 -1.87
N ASP A 53 16.46 5.09 -0.59
CA ASP A 53 15.24 5.68 0.00
C ASP A 53 15.15 7.20 -0.18
N VAL A 54 16.26 7.82 -0.59
CA VAL A 54 16.34 9.24 -0.89
C VAL A 54 16.42 9.40 -2.42
N PRO A 55 15.43 10.06 -3.06
CA PRO A 55 15.60 10.49 -4.44
C PRO A 55 16.87 11.36 -4.53
N PRO A 56 17.69 11.24 -5.59
CA PRO A 56 18.86 12.09 -5.77
C PRO A 56 18.50 13.55 -5.53
N GLU A 57 19.39 14.33 -4.92
CA GLU A 57 19.19 15.74 -4.64
C GLU A 57 18.75 16.44 -5.95
N ARG A 58 17.46 16.81 -6.04
CA ARG A 58 16.90 17.48 -7.22
C ARG A 58 16.97 18.97 -6.95
N GLU A 59 17.83 19.68 -7.66
CA GLU A 59 17.78 21.14 -7.70
C GLU A 59 16.44 21.55 -8.31
N VAL A 60 15.56 22.16 -7.51
CA VAL A 60 14.30 22.74 -7.99
C VAL A 60 14.54 24.24 -8.18
N GLU A 61 14.76 24.65 -9.42
CA GLU A 61 14.78 26.07 -9.77
C GLU A 61 13.34 26.54 -9.90
N PHE A 62 12.86 27.33 -8.93
CA PHE A 62 11.56 27.98 -9.01
C PHE A 62 11.73 29.45 -9.42
N THR A 63 10.99 29.87 -10.43
CA THR A 63 10.87 31.28 -10.81
C THR A 63 9.63 31.88 -10.15
N ILE A 64 9.79 33.02 -9.46
CA ILE A 64 8.65 33.79 -8.91
C ILE A 64 8.41 34.99 -9.82
N ASP A 65 7.35 34.93 -10.61
CA ASP A 65 6.89 36.06 -11.40
C ASP A 65 6.06 37.00 -10.51
N LEU A 66 6.56 38.21 -10.30
CA LEU A 66 5.83 39.26 -9.58
C LEU A 66 4.92 40.01 -10.54
N VAL A 67 3.62 40.03 -10.25
CA VAL A 67 2.65 40.91 -10.92
C VAL A 67 2.45 42.20 -10.10
N PRO A 68 2.41 43.39 -10.73
CA PRO A 68 2.11 44.64 -10.03
C PRO A 68 0.69 44.63 -9.45
N GLY A 69 0.54 45.17 -8.24
CA GLY A 69 -0.74 45.30 -7.52
C GLY A 69 -1.58 46.50 -7.94
#